data_AF-A0A8S9I9R9-F1
#
_entry.id   AF-A0A8S9I9R9-F1
#
_cell.length_a   1.000
_cell.length_b   1.000
_cell.length_c   1.000
_cell.angle_alpha   90.00
_cell.angle_beta   90.00
_cell.angle_gamma   90.00
#
_symmetry.space_group_name_H-M   'P 1'
#
loop_
_entity.id
_entity.type
_entity.pdbx_description
1 polymer ?
#
loop_
_entity_poly.entity_id
_entity_poly.type
_entity_poly.pdbx_seq_one_letter_code
_entity_poly.pdbx_strand_id
1 'polypeptide(L)' 'MSYVARDIFSVVALAVAAVYFDSWFFWPLYWAAQGTLFWAIFVLGHDCGHGSFSDIPLLNTAVGHILHSFILVPYHGW' A
#
# COMPACT_ATOMS: atom_id res chain seq x y z
N MET A 1 -5.91 10.82 -5.75
CA MET A 1 -4.52 10.92 -5.22
C MET A 1 -4.42 11.23 -3.73
N SER A 2 -5.31 12.03 -3.12
CA SER A 2 -5.23 12.32 -1.68
C SER A 2 -5.30 11.08 -0.79
N TYR A 3 -6.14 10.10 -1.14
CA TYR A 3 -6.21 8.81 -0.45
C TYR A 3 -4.91 8.00 -0.57
N VAL A 4 -4.26 7.99 -1.74
CA VAL A 4 -2.96 7.32 -1.93
C VAL A 4 -1.91 7.90 -0.98
N ALA A 5 -1.81 9.23 -0.92
CA ALA A 5 -0.88 9.91 -0.01
C ALA A 5 -1.19 9.61 1.47
N ARG A 6 -2.47 9.62 1.85
CA ARG A 6 -2.93 9.26 3.20
C ARG A 6 -2.55 7.83 3.56
N ASP A 7 -2.75 6.88 2.63
CA ASP A 7 -2.53 5.47 2.88
C ASP A 7 -1.03 5.18 3.00
N ILE A 8 -0.18 5.80 2.14
CA ILE A 8 1.29 5.75 2.27
C ILE A 8 1.74 6.38 3.59
N PHE A 9 1.21 7.55 3.95
CA PHE A 9 1.55 8.21 5.22
C PHE A 9 1.21 7.31 6.41
N SER A 10 0.03 6.69 6.40
CA SER A 10 -0.43 5.78 7.46
C SER A 10 0.47 4.56 7.58
N VAL A 11 0.87 3.96 6.46
CA VAL A 11 1.83 2.85 6.38
C VAL A 11 3.18 3.20 7.01
N VAL A 12 3.72 4.38 6.69
CA VAL A 12 5.01 4.83 7.23
C VAL A 12 4.88 5.16 8.73
N ALA A 13 3.81 5.86 9.11
CA ALA A 13 3.58 6.25 10.50
C ALA A 13 3.43 5.03 11.43
N LEU A 14 2.70 4.00 10.99
CA LEU A 14 2.57 2.74 11.73
C LEU A 14 3.91 2.02 11.87
N ALA A 15 4.70 1.94 10.80
CA ALA A 15 6.03 1.32 10.85
C ALA A 15 6.97 2.06 11.81
N VAL A 16 6.99 3.40 11.75
CA VAL A 16 7.76 4.24 12.67
C VAL A 16 7.30 4.05 14.11
N ALA A 17 6.00 4.01 14.37
CA ALA A 17 5.46 3.78 15.71
C ALA A 17 5.86 2.39 16.24
N ALA A 18 5.73 1.34 15.43
CA ALA A 18 6.10 -0.02 15.83
C ALA A 18 7.58 -0.13 16.21
N VAL A 19 8.47 0.48 15.40
CA VAL A 19 9.92 0.52 15.68
C VAL A 19 10.24 1.40 16.89
N TYR A 20 9.54 2.53 17.07
CA TYR A 20 9.77 3.43 18.20
C TYR A 20 9.38 2.80 19.54
N PHE A 21 8.24 2.10 19.59
CA PHE A 21 7.77 1.46 20.82
C PHE A 21 8.43 0.10 21.09
N ASP A 22 8.90 -0.59 20.04
CA ASP A 22 9.59 -1.89 20.05
C ASP A 22 9.22 -2.80 21.24
N SER A 23 7.95 -3.19 21.27
CA SER A 23 7.39 -3.97 22.36
C SER A 23 6.58 -5.14 21.82
N TRP A 24 6.72 -6.30 22.45
CA TRP A 24 5.96 -7.51 22.15
C TRP A 24 4.45 -7.30 22.16
N PHE A 25 3.95 -6.30 22.89
CA PHE A 25 2.52 -5.95 22.88
C PHE A 25 2.11 -5.16 21.62
N PHE A 26 2.99 -4.29 21.12
CA PHE A 26 2.70 -3.45 19.95
C PHE A 26 2.84 -4.21 18.63
N TRP A 27 3.73 -5.19 18.56
CA TRP A 27 3.98 -5.96 17.34
C TRP A 27 2.71 -6.63 16.76
N PRO A 28 1.87 -7.36 17.53
CA PRO A 28 0.64 -7.93 17.01
C PRO A 28 -0.37 -6.90 16.50
N LEU A 29 -0.51 -5.77 17.20
CA LEU A 29 -1.40 -4.68 16.78
C LEU A 29 -0.89 -4.04 15.48
N TYR A 30 0.43 -3.83 15.38
CA TYR A 30 1.07 -3.35 14.16
C TYR A 30 0.86 -4.33 13.01
N TRP A 31 1.09 -5.64 13.18
CA TRP A 31 0.91 -6.61 12.10
C TRP A 31 -0.51 -6.59 11.54
N ALA A 32 -1.52 -6.58 12.42
CA ALA A 32 -2.92 -6.52 12.02
C ALA A 32 -3.22 -5.21 11.27
N ALA A 33 -2.88 -4.06 11.85
CA ALA A 33 -3.15 -2.76 11.24
C ALA A 33 -2.39 -2.52 9.93
N GLN A 34 -1.09 -2.83 9.92
CA GLN A 34 -0.22 -2.69 8.75
C GLN A 34 -0.66 -3.62 7.62
N GLY A 35 -0.97 -4.88 7.94
CA GLY A 35 -1.48 -5.85 6.97
C GLY A 35 -2.78 -5.38 6.32
N THR A 36 -3.72 -4.82 7.09
CA THR A 36 -4.94 -4.22 6.55
C THR A 36 -4.65 -3.03 5.63
N LEU A 37 -3.69 -2.16 5.96
CA LEU A 37 -3.32 -1.05 5.07
C LEU A 37 -2.61 -1.52 3.80
N PHE A 38 -1.82 -2.59 3.85
CA PHE A 38 -1.25 -3.18 2.64
C PHE A 38 -2.31 -3.75 1.70
N TRP A 39 -3.45 -4.19 2.22
CA TRP A 39 -4.61 -4.51 1.38
C TRP A 39 -5.14 -3.28 0.63
N ALA A 40 -5.20 -2.10 1.28
CA ALA A 40 -5.61 -0.88 0.59
C ALA A 40 -4.65 -0.54 -0.56
N ILE A 41 -3.34 -0.68 -0.34
CA ILE A 41 -2.32 -0.51 -1.39
C ILE A 41 -2.50 -1.53 -2.53
N PHE A 42 -2.83 -2.78 -2.20
CA PHE A 42 -3.15 -3.81 -3.19
C PHE A 42 -4.35 -3.41 -4.05
N VAL A 43 -5.45 -2.94 -3.47
CA VAL A 43 -6.63 -2.51 -4.23
C VAL A 43 -6.29 -1.37 -5.19
N LEU A 44 -5.44 -0.42 -4.75
CA LEU A 44 -4.99 0.67 -5.61
C LEU A 44 -4.17 0.19 -6.82
N GLY A 45 -3.26 -0.75 -6.61
CA GLY A 45 -2.48 -1.32 -7.72
C GLY A 45 -3.33 -2.22 -8.63
N HIS A 46 -4.31 -2.92 -8.07
CA HIS A 46 -5.32 -3.67 -8.82
C HIS A 46 -6.13 -2.76 -9.75
N ASP A 47 -6.63 -1.62 -9.23
CA ASP A 47 -7.36 -0.63 -10.03
C ASP A 47 -6.49 0.00 -11.12
N CYS A 48 -5.18 0.13 -10.88
CA CYS A 48 -4.23 0.49 -11.93
C CYS A 48 -4.16 -0.59 -13.02
N GLY A 49 -4.17 -1.89 -12.66
CA GLY A 49 -4.18 -3.02 -13.60
C GLY A 49 -5.40 -2.99 -14.53
N HIS A 50 -6.59 -2.72 -13.97
CA HIS A 50 -7.83 -2.53 -14.72
C HIS A 50 -7.90 -1.20 -15.48
N GLY A 51 -6.97 -0.26 -15.22
CA GLY A 51 -6.98 1.07 -15.79
C GLY A 51 -8.06 2.01 -15.24
N SER A 52 -8.74 1.65 -14.15
CA SER A 52 -9.79 2.44 -13.51
C SER A 52 -9.26 3.52 -12.56
N PHE A 53 -7.98 3.47 -12.21
CA PHE A 53 -7.33 4.45 -11.33
C PHE A 53 -7.13 5.83 -11.98
N SER A 54 -6.88 5.88 -13.30
CA SER A 54 -6.67 7.12 -14.06
C SER A 54 -6.97 6.93 -15.54
N ASP A 55 -7.40 7.99 -16.22
CA ASP A 55 -7.57 7.98 -17.69
C ASP A 55 -6.24 7.94 -18.47
N ILE A 56 -5.09 8.05 -17.79
CA ILE A 56 -3.76 8.03 -18.41
C ILE A 56 -3.15 6.63 -18.25
N PRO A 57 -3.03 5.81 -19.32
CA PRO A 57 -2.54 4.44 -19.21
C PRO A 57 -1.13 4.33 -18.63
N LEU A 58 -0.24 5.25 -19.01
CA LEU A 58 1.13 5.29 -18.47
C LEU A 58 1.15 5.53 -16.96
N LEU A 59 0.24 6.36 -16.44
CA LEU A 59 0.15 6.64 -15.01
C LEU A 59 -0.31 5.38 -14.26
N ASN A 60 -1.29 4.65 -14.78
CA ASN A 60 -1.72 3.37 -14.23
C ASN A 60 -0.57 2.37 -14.20
N THR A 61 0.15 2.18 -15.31
CA THR A 61 1.29 1.26 -15.36
C THR A 61 2.37 1.65 -14.34
N ALA A 62 2.75 2.93 -14.27
CA ALA A 62 3.79 3.39 -13.35
C ALA A 62 3.38 3.23 -11.88
N VAL A 63 2.18 3.71 -11.51
CA VAL A 63 1.68 3.63 -10.13
C VAL A 63 1.43 2.18 -9.73
N GLY A 64 0.77 1.40 -10.58
CA GLY A 64 0.49 -0.01 -10.34
C GLY A 64 1.75 -0.83 -10.09
N HIS A 65 2.80 -0.62 -10.89
CA HIS A 65 4.10 -1.24 -10.66
C HIS A 65 4.71 -0.87 -9.31
N ILE A 66 4.74 0.43 -8.98
CA ILE A 66 5.31 0.90 -7.70
C ILE A 66 4.55 0.29 -6.52
N LEU A 67 3.21 0.34 -6.55
CA LEU A 67 2.37 -0.12 -5.44
C LEU A 67 2.47 -1.64 -5.25
N HIS A 68 2.33 -2.42 -6.33
CA HIS A 68 2.40 -3.88 -6.24
C HIS A 68 3.81 -4.39 -5.90
N SER A 69 4.86 -3.78 -6.46
CA SER A 69 6.24 -4.13 -6.07
C SER A 69 6.53 -3.83 -4.59
N PHE A 70 6.00 -2.74 -4.04
CA PHE A 70 6.20 -2.40 -2.63
C PHE A 70 5.63 -3.46 -1.67
N ILE A 71 4.47 -4.05 -2.01
CA ILE A 71 3.85 -5.13 -1.22
C ILE A 71 4.23 -6.54 -1.70
N LEU A 72 5.22 -6.66 -2.60
CA LEU A 72 5.71 -7.92 -3.16
C LEU A 72 4.64 -8.75 -3.89
N VAL A 73 3.66 -8.07 -4.50
CA VAL A 73 2.63 -8.65 -5.34
C VAL A 73 3.00 -8.41 -6.82
N PRO A 74 2.77 -9.35 -7.74
CA PRO A 74 2.96 -9.09 -9.17
C PRO A 74 1.92 -8.09 -9.68
N TYR A 75 2.36 -7.10 -10.48
CA TYR A 75 1.46 -6.18 -11.17
C TYR A 75 0.76 -6.83 -12.37
N HIS A 76 1.52 -7.55 -13.19
CA HIS A 76 0.98 -8.26 -14.35
C HIS A 76 0.22 -9.52 -13.87
N GLY A 77 -1.11 -9.47 -13.96
CA GLY A 77 -2.01 -10.50 -13.43
C GLY A 77 -3.37 -9.95 -12.99
N TRP A 78 -3.47 -8.62 -12.93
CA TRP A 78 -4.67 -7.87 -12.60
C TRP A 78 -5.16 -7.06 -13.79
#